data_AF-A0AAW8APD1-F1
#
_entry.id   AF-A0AAW8APD1-F1
#
_cell.length_a   1.000
_cell.length_b   1.000
_cell.length_c   1.000
_cell.angle_alpha   90.00
_cell.angle_beta   90.00
_cell.angle_gamma   90.00
#
_symmetry.space_group_name_H-M   'P 1'
#
loop_
_entity.id
_entity.type
_entity.pdbx_description
1 polymer ?
#
loop_
_entity_poly.entity_id
_entity_poly.type
_entity_poly.pdbx_seq_one_letter_code
_entity_poly.pdbx_strand_id
1 'polypeptide(L)'
;DDERGRFNTLLDMGLVDSFRLFEQPEKTFSWWDYRMLGFQKNKGLRIDHVLLSKPLAERCTASVIDRAPRKWEKPSDHAPAVATLSR
;
A
#
# COMPACT_ATOMS: atom_id res chain seq x y z
N ASP A 1 -7.32 -18.54 1.42
CA ASP A 1 -7.42 -17.72 0.20
C ASP A 1 -6.28 -18.01 -0.75
N ASP A 2 -6.65 -18.42 -1.96
CA ASP A 2 -5.76 -18.55 -3.11
C ASP A 2 -5.03 -17.23 -3.40
N GLU A 3 -5.70 -16.08 -3.23
CA GLU A 3 -5.14 -14.75 -3.51
C GLU A 3 -3.92 -14.41 -2.66
N ARG A 4 -3.99 -14.63 -1.34
CA ARG A 4 -2.85 -14.40 -0.43
C ARG A 4 -1.70 -15.34 -0.71
N GLY A 5 -2.00 -16.61 -1.05
CA GLY A 5 -0.97 -17.59 -1.43
C GLY A 5 -0.25 -17.19 -2.72
N ARG A 6 -1.01 -16.75 -3.73
CA ARG A 6 -0.47 -16.24 -5.00
C ARG A 6 0.36 -14.96 -4.81
N PHE A 7 -0.09 -14.05 -3.95
CA PHE A 7 0.69 -12.87 -3.61
C PHE A 7 2.01 -13.23 -2.91
N ASN A 8 1.98 -14.17 -1.95
CA ASN A 8 3.21 -14.67 -1.32
C ASN A 8 4.15 -15.31 -2.34
N THR A 9 3.63 -16.01 -3.34
CA THR A 9 4.46 -16.58 -4.43
C THR A 9 5.22 -15.48 -5.19
N LEU A 10 4.63 -14.29 -5.41
CA LEU A 10 5.35 -13.16 -6.00
C LEU A 10 6.48 -12.66 -5.09
N LEU A 11 6.26 -12.63 -3.78
CA LEU A 11 7.29 -12.24 -2.81
C LEU A 11 8.43 -13.28 -2.78
N ASP A 12 8.10 -14.57 -2.85
CA ASP A 12 9.07 -15.67 -2.86
C ASP A 12 10.01 -15.63 -4.09
N MET A 13 9.61 -14.95 -5.17
CA MET A 13 10.49 -14.67 -6.31
C MET A 13 11.60 -13.65 -6.01
N GLY A 14 11.69 -13.15 -4.78
CA GLY A 14 12.68 -12.16 -4.35
C GLY A 14 12.22 -10.72 -4.47
N LEU A 15 10.90 -10.50 -4.56
CA LEU A 15 10.29 -9.17 -4.49
C LEU A 15 9.98 -8.80 -3.04
N VAL A 16 10.08 -7.51 -2.74
CA VAL A 16 9.92 -6.96 -1.39
C VAL A 16 8.79 -5.93 -1.42
N ASP A 17 7.78 -6.11 -0.57
CA ASP A 17 6.72 -5.12 -0.38
C ASP A 17 7.29 -3.89 0.34
N SER A 18 7.45 -2.76 -0.37
CA SER A 18 8.11 -1.56 0.17
C SER A 18 7.44 -1.03 1.43
N PHE A 19 6.12 -1.23 1.56
CA PHE A 19 5.36 -0.78 2.73
C PHE A 19 5.79 -1.50 4.01
N ARG A 20 6.25 -2.75 3.88
CA ARG A 20 6.68 -3.61 4.99
C ARG A 20 8.13 -3.38 5.42
N LEU A 21 8.88 -2.56 4.69
CA LEU A 21 10.25 -2.18 5.07
C LEU A 21 10.30 -1.21 6.26
N PHE A 22 9.18 -0.56 6.58
CA PHE A 22 9.10 0.48 7.60
C PHE A 22 8.02 0.15 8.63
N GLU A 23 8.16 0.69 9.83
CA GLU A 23 7.06 0.72 10.79
C GLU A 23 5.94 1.61 10.24
N GLN A 24 4.71 1.13 10.35
CA GLN A 24 3.54 1.80 9.78
C GLN A 24 2.46 1.90 10.85
N PRO A 25 1.69 3.00 10.91
CA PRO A 25 0.55 3.09 11.80
C PRO A 25 -0.43 1.94 11.57
N GLU A 26 -1.01 1.44 12.65
CA GLU A 26 -2.08 0.46 12.55
C GLU A 26 -3.21 0.96 11.65
N LYS A 27 -3.87 0.03 10.94
CA LYS A 27 -5.03 0.33 10.08
C LYS A 27 -4.72 1.39 9.00
N THR A 28 -3.51 1.35 8.46
CA THR A 28 -3.16 2.03 7.21
C THR A 28 -3.66 1.18 6.03
N PHE A 29 -4.57 1.75 5.25
CA PHE A 29 -5.23 1.11 4.11
C PHE A 29 -5.01 1.93 2.85
N SER A 30 -5.16 1.30 1.69
CA SER A 30 -5.08 1.95 0.38
C SER A 30 -6.42 2.03 -0.33
N TRP A 31 -7.41 1.25 0.11
CA TRP A 31 -8.75 1.22 -0.47
C TRP A 31 -9.83 1.28 0.62
N TRP A 32 -10.92 1.98 0.31
CA TRP A 32 -12.15 1.98 1.12
C TRP A 32 -13.38 2.05 0.22
N ASP A 33 -14.34 1.15 0.47
CA ASP A 33 -15.65 1.18 -0.20
C ASP A 33 -16.31 2.56 -0.05
N TYR A 34 -16.91 3.06 -1.13
CA TYR A 34 -17.67 4.32 -1.11
C TYR A 34 -18.89 4.25 -0.20
N ARG A 35 -19.48 3.06 -0.06
CA ARG A 35 -20.65 2.81 0.78
C ARG A 35 -20.25 2.74 2.24
N MET A 36 -21.22 2.89 3.13
CA MET A 36 -21.07 2.67 4.58
C MET A 36 -20.09 3.61 5.33
N LEU A 37 -19.62 4.67 4.68
CA LEU A 37 -18.63 5.62 5.22
C LEU A 37 -17.31 4.91 5.57
N GLY A 38 -16.84 4.00 4.70
CA GLY A 38 -15.63 3.20 4.93
C GLY A 38 -14.40 4.04 5.20
N PHE A 39 -14.20 5.10 4.41
CA PHE A 39 -13.06 6.02 4.58
C PHE A 39 -13.11 6.80 5.90
N GLN A 40 -14.27 7.36 6.27
CA GLN A 40 -14.45 8.12 7.51
C GLN A 40 -14.31 7.24 8.75
N LYS A 41 -14.79 5.99 8.70
CA LYS A 41 -14.66 5.01 9.78
C LYS A 41 -13.31 4.26 9.77
N ASN A 42 -12.45 4.58 8.81
CA ASN A 42 -11.19 3.88 8.53
C ASN A 42 -11.33 2.35 8.49
N LYS A 43 -12.35 1.85 7.77
CA LYS A 43 -12.58 0.43 7.50
C LYS A 43 -12.20 0.15 6.04
N GLY A 44 -10.98 -0.27 5.80
CA GLY A 44 -10.44 -0.44 4.47
C GLY A 44 -9.62 -1.72 4.31
N LEU A 45 -9.01 -1.84 3.14
CA LEU A 45 -8.04 -2.88 2.80
C LEU A 45 -6.76 -2.22 2.28
N ARG A 46 -5.63 -2.89 2.46
CA ARG A 46 -4.37 -2.51 1.81
C ARG A 46 -4.11 -3.50 0.69
N ILE A 47 -4.46 -3.10 -0.52
CA ILE A 47 -4.43 -3.94 -1.74
C ILE A 47 -3.65 -3.30 -2.88
N ASP A 48 -3.11 -2.10 -2.67
CA ASP A 48 -2.20 -1.42 -3.60
C ASP A 48 -0.78 -1.58 -3.06
N HIS A 49 0.10 -2.20 -3.85
CA HIS A 49 1.45 -2.58 -3.43
C HIS A 49 2.49 -2.01 -4.40
N VAL A 50 3.62 -1.59 -3.86
CA VAL A 50 4.84 -1.34 -4.63
C VAL A 50 5.84 -2.44 -4.26
N LEU A 51 6.07 -3.36 -5.20
CA LEU A 51 7.00 -4.47 -5.02
C LEU A 51 8.35 -4.12 -5.65
N LEU A 52 9.41 -4.17 -4.85
CA LEU A 52 10.77 -3.81 -5.24
C LEU A 52 11.63 -5.06 -5.37
N SER A 53 12.54 -5.07 -6.34
CA SER A 53 13.66 -6.02 -6.31
C SER A 53 14.60 -5.69 -5.14
N LYS A 54 15.42 -6.66 -4.71
CA LYS A 54 16.36 -6.46 -3.59
C LYS A 54 17.24 -5.19 -3.72
N PRO A 55 17.89 -4.90 -4.87
CA PRO A 55 18.71 -3.69 -4.98
C PRO A 55 17.92 -2.37 -4.88
N LEU A 56 16.63 -2.38 -5.25
CA LEU A 56 15.76 -1.22 -5.09
C LEU A 56 15.24 -1.10 -3.66
N ALA A 57 14.99 -2.23 -2.99
CA ALA A 57 14.60 -2.24 -1.58
C ALA A 57 15.68 -1.63 -0.68
N GLU A 58 16.97 -1.91 -0.95
CA GLU A 58 18.11 -1.30 -0.25
C GLU A 58 18.19 0.22 -0.42
N ARG A 59 17.65 0.74 -1.53
CA ARG A 59 17.57 2.17 -1.83
C ARG A 59 16.25 2.80 -1.38
N CYS A 60 15.31 2.01 -0.87
CA CYS A 60 14.02 2.53 -0.45
C CYS A 60 14.18 3.28 0.87
N THR A 61 13.86 4.58 0.86
CA THR A 61 14.03 5.46 2.03
C THR A 61 12.71 5.77 2.73
N ALA A 62 11.58 5.59 2.04
CA ALA A 62 10.25 5.72 2.63
C ALA A 62 9.22 4.93 1.81
N SER A 63 8.15 4.48 2.48
CA SER A 63 6.94 4.01 1.81
C SER A 63 5.71 4.46 2.59
N VAL A 64 4.74 5.03 1.88
CA VAL A 64 3.55 5.65 2.48
C VAL A 64 2.31 5.35 1.64
N ILE A 65 1.14 5.37 2.28
CA ILE A 65 -0.14 5.56 1.59
C ILE A 65 -0.55 7.01 1.71
N ASP A 66 -0.56 7.74 0.59
CA ASP A 66 -0.97 9.15 0.58
C ASP A 66 -2.49 9.26 0.61
N ARG A 67 -3.03 9.58 1.79
CA ARG A 67 -4.47 9.74 2.01
C ARG A 67 -4.99 11.11 1.57
N ALA A 68 -4.14 12.06 1.18
CA ALA A 68 -4.58 13.40 0.83
C ALA A 68 -5.48 13.42 -0.43
N PRO A 69 -5.13 12.75 -1.55
CA PRO A 69 -6.00 12.67 -2.74
C PRO A 69 -7.37 12.05 -2.45
N ARG A 70 -7.43 11.12 -1.48
CA ARG A 70 -8.68 10.46 -1.08
C ARG A 70 -9.69 11.40 -0.41
N LYS A 71 -9.25 12.59 0.02
CA LYS A 71 -10.08 13.63 0.66
C LYS A 71 -10.56 14.70 -0.32
N TRP A 72 -10.13 14.67 -1.58
CA TRP A 72 -10.54 15.66 -2.58
C TRP A 72 -12.00 15.46 -3.02
N GLU A 73 -12.53 16.43 -3.79
CA GLU A 73 -13.86 16.31 -4.39
C GLU A 73 -13.86 15.17 -5.43
N LYS A 74 -14.89 14.30 -5.38
CA LYS A 74 -15.03 13.13 -6.25
C LYS A 74 -13.73 12.29 -6.33
N PRO A 75 -13.21 11.82 -5.19
CA PRO A 75 -11.95 11.09 -5.17
C PRO A 75 -12.15 9.67 -5.72
N SER A 76 -11.05 9.02 -6.10
CA SER A 76 -11.01 7.55 -6.24
C SER A 76 -11.34 6.87 -4.90
N ASP A 77 -11.74 5.61 -4.92
CA ASP A 77 -11.88 4.76 -3.74
C ASP A 77 -10.52 4.30 -3.21
N HIS A 78 -9.48 4.42 -4.05
CA HIS A 78 -8.10 4.16 -3.70
C HIS A 78 -7.33 5.43 -3.29
N ALA A 79 -6.33 5.26 -2.45
CA ALA A 79 -5.28 6.22 -2.12
C ALA A 79 -3.95 5.75 -2.74
N PRO A 80 -3.12 6.67 -3.29
CA PRO A 80 -1.82 6.30 -3.85
C PRO A 80 -0.91 5.57 -2.87
N ALA A 81 -0.36 4.44 -3.28
CA ALA A 81 0.75 3.77 -2.62
C ALA A 81 2.07 4.27 -3.21
N VAL A 82 2.96 4.80 -2.37
CA VAL A 82 4.19 5.47 -2.81
C VAL A 82 5.40 4.83 -2.14
N ALA A 83 6.46 4.62 -2.92
CA ALA A 83 7.79 4.30 -2.43
C ALA A 83 8.77 5.37 -2.91
N THR A 84 9.61 5.88 -2.01
CA THR A 84 10.67 6.83 -2.33
C THR A 84 12.00 6.08 -2.35
N LEU A 85 12.78 6.30 -3.42
CA LEU A 85 14.08 5.68 -3.61
C LEU A 85 15.18 6.75 -3.58
N SER A 86 16.28 6.47 -2.89
CA SER A 86 17.49 7.27 -3.02
C SER A 86 18.12 7.07 -4.39
N ARG A 87 18.93 8.05 -4.83
CA ARG A 87 19.76 7.89 -6.02
C ARG A 87 20.78 6.78 -5.86
#